data_AF-A0AB35IDG2-F1
#
_entry.id   AF-A0AB35IDG2-F1
#
_cell.length_a   1.000
_cell.length_b   1.000
_cell.length_c   1.000
_cell.angle_alpha   90.00
_cell.angle_beta   90.00
_cell.angle_gamma   90.00
#
_symmetry.space_group_name_H-M   'P 1'
#
loop_
_entity.id
_entity.type
_entity.pdbx_description
1 polymer ?
#
loop_
_entity_poly.entity_id
_entity_poly.type
_entity_poly.pdbx_seq_one_letter_code
_entity_poly.pdbx_strand_id
1 'polypeptide(L)'
;MLSTNLVWLRKHYQYTQEEIAQQVGVSRQSVAKWESGESLPDIDSCMALAKIYNVTIDNLINHDEDDAGIVIPPKGKHFFGAVTVGERGQIVIPQEARRIFKISAGDKILILGDEERGLAIVHQRDVINFVSELGVPKNEKD
;
A
#
# COMPACT_ATOMS: atom_id res chain seq x y z
N MET A 1 -14.16 -6.21 -10.69
CA MET A 1 -13.37 -5.31 -9.82
C MET A 1 -13.32 -5.90 -8.41
N LEU A 2 -14.29 -5.66 -7.52
CA LEU A 2 -14.27 -6.25 -6.17
C LEU A 2 -14.18 -7.79 -6.14
N SER A 3 -15.01 -8.50 -6.92
CA SER A 3 -15.00 -9.97 -6.97
C SER A 3 -13.64 -10.54 -7.37
N THR A 4 -13.00 -9.94 -8.38
CA THR A 4 -11.64 -10.28 -8.84
C THR A 4 -10.61 -10.06 -7.74
N ASN A 5 -10.68 -8.91 -7.05
CA ASN A 5 -9.77 -8.56 -5.96
C ASN A 5 -9.88 -9.55 -4.79
N LEU A 6 -11.10 -9.97 -4.45
CA LEU A 6 -11.33 -10.99 -3.41
C LEU A 6 -10.70 -12.34 -3.77
N VAL A 7 -10.90 -12.81 -5.00
CA VAL A 7 -10.31 -14.07 -5.48
C VAL A 7 -8.79 -13.99 -5.44
N TRP A 8 -8.22 -12.86 -5.88
CA TRP A 8 -6.78 -12.66 -5.89
C TRP A 8 -6.21 -12.64 -4.47
N LEU A 9 -6.76 -11.81 -3.57
CA LEU A 9 -6.30 -11.70 -2.19
C LEU A 9 -6.39 -13.04 -1.46
N ARG A 10 -7.50 -13.76 -1.64
CA ARG A 10 -7.65 -15.09 -1.05
C ARG A 10 -6.55 -16.04 -1.52
N LYS A 11 -6.25 -16.09 -2.82
CA LYS A 11 -5.18 -16.95 -3.37
C LYS A 11 -3.80 -16.50 -2.94
N HIS A 12 -3.53 -15.19 -2.90
CA HIS A 12 -2.25 -14.61 -2.50
C HIS A 12 -1.92 -14.97 -1.05
N TYR A 13 -2.90 -14.86 -0.16
CA TYR A 13 -2.77 -15.23 1.25
C TYR A 13 -3.04 -16.73 1.51
N GLN A 14 -3.19 -17.54 0.46
CA GLN A 14 -3.38 -19.00 0.52
C GLN A 14 -4.57 -19.47 1.36
N TYR A 15 -5.62 -18.66 1.46
CA TYR A 15 -6.84 -19.02 2.16
C TYR A 15 -7.83 -19.80 1.28
N THR A 16 -8.66 -20.61 1.92
CA THR A 16 -9.85 -21.22 1.32
C THR A 16 -11.07 -20.33 1.52
N GLN A 17 -12.13 -20.54 0.73
CA GLN A 17 -13.39 -19.81 0.92
C GLN A 17 -14.01 -20.10 2.29
N GLU A 18 -13.80 -21.30 2.83
CA GLU A 18 -14.29 -21.70 4.16
C GLU A 18 -13.57 -20.93 5.27
N GLU A 19 -12.24 -20.83 5.20
CA GLU A 19 -11.44 -20.09 6.18
C GLU A 19 -11.79 -18.60 6.19
N ILE A 20 -11.97 -17.99 5.02
CA ILE A 20 -12.44 -16.59 4.94
C ILE A 20 -13.83 -16.44 5.53
N ALA A 21 -14.75 -17.34 5.19
CA ALA A 21 -16.11 -17.29 5.72
C ALA A 21 -16.12 -17.39 7.25
N GLN A 22 -15.32 -18.29 7.81
CA GLN A 22 -15.17 -18.45 9.26
C GLN A 22 -14.57 -17.21 9.93
N GLN A 23 -13.55 -16.59 9.33
CA GLN A 23 -12.92 -15.40 9.88
C GLN A 23 -13.80 -14.15 9.79
N VAL A 24 -14.61 -14.04 8.73
CA VAL A 24 -15.55 -12.92 8.54
C VAL A 24 -16.84 -13.13 9.33
N GLY A 25 -17.19 -14.37 9.68
CA GLY A 25 -18.41 -14.71 10.42
C GLY A 25 -19.63 -14.90 9.51
N VAL A 26 -19.43 -15.34 8.28
CA VAL A 26 -20.48 -15.57 7.28
C VAL A 26 -20.46 -17.02 6.78
N SER A 27 -21.45 -17.40 5.98
CA SER A 27 -21.45 -18.72 5.34
C SER A 27 -20.45 -18.77 4.18
N ARG A 28 -19.86 -19.95 3.93
CA ARG A 28 -19.01 -20.18 2.74
C ARG A 28 -19.71 -19.79 1.43
N GLN A 29 -21.01 -20.02 1.36
CA GLN A 29 -21.84 -19.63 0.20
C GLN A 29 -21.83 -18.12 -0.04
N SER A 30 -21.78 -17.30 1.01
CA SER A 30 -21.70 -15.84 0.90
C SER A 30 -20.39 -15.43 0.23
N VAL A 31 -19.26 -15.97 0.71
CA VAL A 31 -17.93 -15.73 0.12
C VAL A 31 -17.88 -16.18 -1.35
N ALA A 32 -18.43 -17.34 -1.67
CA ALA A 32 -18.49 -17.83 -3.05
C ALA A 32 -19.27 -16.88 -3.98
N LYS A 33 -20.39 -16.33 -3.51
CA LYS A 33 -21.19 -15.35 -4.27
C LYS A 33 -20.50 -14.00 -4.42
N TRP A 34 -19.69 -13.60 -3.44
CA TRP A 34 -18.88 -12.38 -3.54
C TRP A 34 -17.78 -12.55 -4.59
N GLU A 35 -17.10 -13.70 -4.58
CA GLU A 35 -16.05 -14.04 -5.55
C GLU A 35 -16.59 -14.25 -6.97
N SER A 36 -17.83 -14.73 -7.14
CA SER A 36 -18.47 -14.83 -8.46
C SER A 36 -19.10 -13.51 -8.95
N GLY A 37 -19.23 -12.50 -8.08
CA GLY A 37 -19.89 -11.24 -8.38
C GLY A 37 -21.42 -11.29 -8.35
N GLU A 38 -22.02 -12.40 -7.89
CA GLU A 38 -23.47 -12.55 -7.74
C GLU A 38 -24.05 -11.70 -6.60
N SER A 39 -23.25 -11.38 -5.59
CA SER A 39 -23.66 -10.50 -4.49
C SER A 39 -22.48 -9.68 -3.98
N LEU A 40 -22.77 -8.59 -3.26
CA LEU A 40 -21.75 -7.75 -2.65
C LEU A 40 -21.67 -8.01 -1.13
N PRO A 41 -20.48 -8.02 -0.54
CA PRO A 41 -20.33 -7.98 0.91
C PRO A 41 -20.90 -6.67 1.47
N ASP A 42 -21.46 -6.73 2.67
CA ASP A 42 -21.85 -5.53 3.40
C ASP A 42 -20.61 -4.79 3.96
N ILE A 43 -20.85 -3.65 4.61
CA ILE A 43 -19.78 -2.80 5.13
C ILE A 43 -18.97 -3.52 6.21
N ASP A 44 -19.62 -4.28 7.09
CA ASP A 44 -18.94 -5.03 8.16
C ASP A 44 -18.04 -6.13 7.59
N SER A 45 -18.52 -6.86 6.59
CA SER A 45 -17.74 -7.87 5.86
C SER A 45 -16.57 -7.23 5.13
N CYS A 46 -16.78 -6.08 4.48
CA CYS A 46 -15.70 -5.31 3.85
C CYS A 46 -14.61 -4.90 4.86
N MET A 47 -15.00 -4.44 6.05
CA MET A 47 -14.07 -4.09 7.13
C MET A 47 -13.29 -5.31 7.62
N ALA A 48 -13.96 -6.45 7.81
CA ALA A 48 -13.33 -7.70 8.22
C ALA A 48 -12.31 -8.18 7.17
N LEU A 49 -12.69 -8.21 5.89
CA LEU A 49 -11.83 -8.60 4.78
C LEU A 49 -10.60 -7.69 4.67
N ALA A 50 -10.80 -6.36 4.73
CA ALA A 50 -9.70 -5.40 4.70
C ALA A 50 -8.70 -5.62 5.85
N LYS A 51 -9.19 -6.00 7.03
CA LYS A 51 -8.35 -6.34 8.19
C LYS A 51 -7.59 -7.65 7.99
N ILE A 52 -8.24 -8.70 7.49
CA ILE A 52 -7.64 -10.02 7.23
C ILE A 52 -6.49 -9.89 6.23
N TYR A 53 -6.73 -9.19 5.12
CA TYR A 53 -5.73 -9.03 4.06
C TYR A 53 -4.76 -7.89 4.30
N ASN A 54 -4.87 -7.16 5.42
CA ASN A 54 -4.07 -5.98 5.72
C ASN A 54 -4.03 -4.96 4.56
N VAL A 55 -5.19 -4.62 4.01
CA VAL A 55 -5.38 -3.62 2.94
C VAL A 55 -6.35 -2.53 3.40
N THR A 56 -6.46 -1.42 2.66
CA THR A 56 -7.54 -0.46 2.88
C THR A 56 -8.82 -0.95 2.20
N ILE A 57 -9.99 -0.51 2.68
CA ILE A 57 -11.27 -0.80 2.01
C ILE A 57 -11.28 -0.23 0.59
N ASP A 58 -10.67 0.94 0.38
CA ASP A 58 -10.54 1.54 -0.94
C ASP A 58 -9.75 0.65 -1.90
N ASN A 59 -8.59 0.14 -1.48
CA ASN A 59 -7.79 -0.79 -2.29
C ASN A 59 -8.53 -2.13 -2.52
N LEU A 60 -9.38 -2.54 -1.58
CA LEU A 60 -10.19 -3.75 -1.73
C LEU A 60 -11.23 -3.59 -2.86
N ILE A 61 -11.86 -2.42 -2.95
CA ILE A 61 -13.01 -2.17 -3.84
C ILE A 61 -12.60 -1.61 -5.20
N ASN A 62 -11.67 -0.65 -5.22
CA ASN A 62 -11.39 0.23 -6.36
C ASN A 62 -10.04 -0.03 -7.06
N HIS A 63 -9.29 -1.06 -6.66
CA HIS A 63 -7.99 -1.35 -7.29
C HIS A 63 -8.19 -2.10 -8.62
N ASP A 64 -7.73 -1.50 -9.72
CA ASP A 64 -7.58 -2.14 -11.02
C ASP A 64 -6.15 -2.68 -11.20
N GLU A 65 -6.00 -3.79 -11.92
CA GLU A 65 -4.68 -4.34 -12.23
C GLU A 65 -3.90 -3.34 -13.11
N ASP A 66 -2.90 -2.66 -12.54
CA ASP A 66 -1.98 -1.81 -13.30
C ASP A 66 -1.02 -2.69 -14.14
N ASP A 67 -0.57 -2.17 -15.30
CA ASP A 67 0.38 -2.80 -16.24
C ASP A 67 1.70 -3.31 -15.61
N ALA A 68 2.01 -2.89 -14.38
CA ALA A 68 3.20 -3.30 -13.63
C ALA A 68 3.03 -4.61 -12.83
N GLY A 69 1.84 -5.23 -12.85
CA GLY A 69 1.57 -6.48 -12.11
C GLY A 69 1.54 -6.33 -10.59
N ILE A 70 1.40 -5.09 -10.08
CA ILE A 70 1.25 -4.81 -8.65
C ILE A 70 -0.24 -4.84 -8.32
N VAL A 71 -0.66 -5.92 -7.68
CA VAL A 71 -2.06 -6.18 -7.38
C VAL A 71 -2.25 -5.91 -5.89
N ILE A 72 -2.88 -4.79 -5.57
CA ILE A 72 -3.33 -4.36 -4.22
C ILE A 72 -2.21 -4.22 -3.18
N PRO A 73 -1.71 -2.99 -2.89
CA PRO A 73 -0.65 -2.82 -1.92
C PRO A 73 -1.15 -3.00 -0.48
N PRO A 74 -0.30 -3.49 0.44
CA PRO A 74 -0.61 -3.56 1.86
C PRO A 74 -0.94 -2.18 2.45
N LYS A 75 -1.65 -2.16 3.57
CA LYS A 75 -2.05 -0.94 4.28
C LYS A 75 -0.84 -0.05 4.55
N GLY A 76 -0.94 1.21 4.12
CA GLY A 76 0.11 2.22 4.26
C GLY A 76 1.27 2.06 3.28
N LYS A 77 1.24 1.08 2.37
CA LYS A 77 2.15 0.96 1.24
C LYS A 77 1.43 1.42 -0.02
N HIS A 78 2.18 2.07 -0.91
CA HIS A 78 1.64 2.70 -2.11
C HIS A 78 2.56 2.43 -3.29
N PHE A 79 1.96 2.14 -4.44
CA PHE A 79 2.61 2.18 -5.74
C PHE A 79 2.04 3.37 -6.52
N PHE A 80 2.89 4.26 -7.00
CA PHE A 80 2.48 5.49 -7.70
C PHE A 80 2.68 5.41 -9.21
N GLY A 81 2.79 4.18 -9.74
CA GLY A 81 3.16 3.94 -11.13
C GLY A 81 4.67 3.99 -11.37
N ALA A 82 5.06 3.66 -12.60
CA ALA A 82 6.42 3.88 -13.08
C ALA A 82 6.61 5.36 -13.46
N VAL A 83 7.72 5.96 -13.03
CA VAL A 83 8.13 7.31 -13.44
C VAL A 83 9.36 7.24 -14.32
N THR A 84 9.38 8.03 -15.39
CA THR A 84 10.51 8.10 -16.32
C THR A 84 11.49 9.18 -15.89
N VAL A 85 12.78 8.88 -15.99
CA VAL A 85 13.86 9.86 -15.79
C VAL A 85 13.88 10.82 -16.99
N GLY A 86 13.74 12.12 -16.73
CA GLY A 86 13.81 13.13 -17.78
C GLY A 86 15.23 13.35 -18.30
N GLU A 87 15.38 14.09 -19.40
CA GLU A 87 16.65 14.32 -20.11
C GLU A 87 17.80 14.85 -19.24
N ARG A 88 17.48 15.53 -18.13
CA ARG A 88 18.46 16.07 -17.17
C ARG A 88 18.69 15.17 -15.95
N GLY A 89 18.30 13.90 -16.02
CA GLY A 89 18.34 13.00 -14.86
C GLY A 89 17.27 13.29 -13.80
N GLN A 90 16.30 14.14 -14.12
CA GLN A 90 15.27 14.56 -13.16
C GLN A 90 14.20 13.48 -12.97
N ILE A 91 13.85 13.20 -11.73
CA ILE A 91 12.71 12.35 -11.36
C ILE A 91 11.66 13.24 -10.72
N VAL A 92 10.44 13.20 -11.26
CA VAL A 92 9.31 13.95 -10.70
C VAL A 92 8.59 13.08 -9.69
N ILE A 93 8.49 13.54 -8.44
CA ILE A 93 7.66 12.88 -7.43
C ILE A 93 6.18 13.13 -7.79
N PRO A 94 5.38 12.07 -8.03
CA PRO A 94 3.97 12.21 -8.37
C PRO A 94 3.21 13.06 -7.35
N GLN A 95 2.18 13.78 -7.81
CA GLN A 95 1.40 14.68 -6.93
C GLN A 95 0.76 13.92 -5.76
N GLU A 96 0.28 12.69 -6.00
CA GLU A 96 -0.35 11.87 -4.96
C GLU A 96 0.67 11.45 -3.89
N ALA A 97 1.86 11.02 -4.30
CA ALA A 97 2.96 10.73 -3.38
C ALA A 97 3.33 11.96 -2.53
N ARG A 98 3.42 13.14 -3.15
CA ARG A 98 3.68 14.39 -2.43
C ARG A 98 2.59 14.70 -1.38
N ARG A 99 1.33 14.47 -1.71
CA ARG A 99 0.20 14.70 -0.79
C ARG A 99 0.26 13.74 0.40
N ILE A 100 0.41 12.44 0.14
CA ILE A 100 0.41 11.38 1.17
C ILE A 100 1.61 11.55 2.11
N PHE A 101 2.80 11.77 1.56
CA PHE A 101 4.04 11.93 2.34
C PHE A 101 4.32 13.38 2.73
N LYS A 102 3.38 14.31 2.50
CA LYS A 102 3.45 15.72 2.89
C LYS A 102 4.72 16.43 2.40
N ILE A 103 5.15 16.12 1.18
CA ILE A 103 6.33 16.70 0.54
C ILE A 103 5.93 18.00 -0.18
N SER A 104 6.56 19.10 0.23
CA SER A 104 6.29 20.46 -0.24
C SER A 104 7.56 21.14 -0.77
N ALA A 105 7.40 22.24 -1.49
CA ALA A 105 8.52 23.06 -1.91
C ALA A 105 9.29 23.60 -0.67
N GLY A 106 10.62 23.50 -0.70
CA GLY A 106 11.48 23.85 0.43
C GLY A 106 11.78 22.69 1.39
N ASP A 107 11.09 21.55 1.27
CA ASP A 107 11.43 20.37 2.06
C ASP A 107 12.80 19.80 1.67
N LYS A 108 13.55 19.40 2.69
CA LYS A 108 14.82 18.68 2.53
C LYS A 108 14.55 17.18 2.48
N ILE A 109 14.88 16.59 1.34
CA ILE A 109 14.78 15.16 1.07
C ILE A 109 16.19 14.59 0.95
N LEU A 110 16.42 13.47 1.62
CA LEU A 110 17.69 12.74 1.54
C LEU A 110 17.56 11.66 0.46
N ILE A 111 18.59 11.57 -0.37
CA ILE A 111 18.75 10.51 -1.36
C ILE A 111 19.91 9.64 -0.88
N LEU A 112 19.63 8.36 -0.66
CA LEU A 112 20.57 7.35 -0.20
C LEU A 112 20.77 6.34 -1.33
N GLY A 113 21.95 5.74 -1.39
CA GLY A 113 22.29 4.74 -2.41
C GLY A 113 23.10 3.61 -1.82
N ASP A 114 22.79 2.41 -2.28
CA ASP A 114 23.54 1.18 -2.03
C ASP A 114 23.72 0.50 -3.40
N GLU A 115 24.95 0.10 -3.74
CA GLU A 115 25.26 -0.40 -5.09
C GLU A 115 24.54 -1.70 -5.43
N GLU A 116 24.18 -2.51 -4.42
CA GLU A 116 23.48 -3.78 -4.61
C GLU A 116 21.95 -3.63 -4.55
N ARG A 117 21.45 -2.63 -3.81
CA ARG A 117 20.00 -2.46 -3.53
C ARG A 117 19.35 -1.31 -4.27
N GLY A 118 20.14 -0.35 -4.76
CA GLY A 118 19.67 0.83 -5.48
C GLY A 118 19.47 2.06 -4.59
N LEU A 119 18.55 2.93 -5.00
CA LEU A 119 18.30 4.23 -4.38
C LEU A 119 17.13 4.20 -3.39
N ALA A 120 17.26 4.95 -2.30
CA ALA A 120 16.18 5.24 -1.37
C ALA A 120 16.00 6.75 -1.21
N ILE A 121 14.74 7.17 -1.09
CA ILE A 121 14.35 8.57 -0.89
C ILE A 121 13.61 8.65 0.43
N VAL A 122 14.06 9.52 1.34
CA VAL A 122 13.46 9.69 2.67
C VAL A 122 13.43 11.16 3.05
N HIS A 123 12.38 11.57 3.75
CA HIS A 123 12.34 12.93 4.25
C HIS A 123 13.37 13.11 5.38
N GLN A 124 14.14 14.21 5.35
CA GLN A 124 15.11 14.49 6.42
C GLN A 124 14.48 14.48 7.83
N ARG A 125 13.23 14.97 7.96
CA ARG A 125 12.49 14.98 9.23
C ARG A 125 12.31 13.59 9.82
N ASP A 126 12.05 12.59 8.98
CA ASP A 126 11.77 11.22 9.42
C ASP A 126 13.05 10.53 9.91
N VAL A 127 14.16 10.76 9.20
CA VAL A 127 15.49 10.28 9.64
C VAL A 127 15.88 10.91 10.97
N ILE A 128 15.67 12.22 11.13
CA ILE A 128 15.97 12.92 12.38
C ILE A 128 15.15 12.34 13.54
N ASN A 129 13.85 12.08 13.34
CA ASN A 129 12.99 11.48 14.36
C ASN A 129 13.47 10.07 14.73
N PHE A 130 13.74 9.23 13.74
CA PHE A 130 14.28 7.89 13.93
C PHE A 130 15.59 7.89 14.73
N VAL A 131 16.54 8.76 14.38
CA VAL A 131 17.83 8.88 15.11
C VAL A 131 17.62 9.37 16.54
N SER A 132 16.64 10.25 16.77
CA SER A 132 16.30 10.74 18.12
C SER A 132 15.70 9.63 18.98
N GLU A 133 14.85 8.76 18.42
CA GLU A 133 14.27 7.60 19.11
C GLU A 133 15.34 6.58 19.54
N LEU A 134 16.45 6.51 18.80
CA LEU A 134 17.62 5.69 19.16
C LEU A 134 18.47 6.30 20.29
N GLY A 135 18.07 7.43 20.86
CA GLY A 135 18.79 8.10 21.95
C GLY A 135 20.07 8.81 21.53
N VAL A 136 20.27 9.03 20.22
CA VAL A 136 21.41 9.80 19.71
C VAL A 136 21.07 11.30 19.86
N PRO A 137 21.85 12.07 20.63
CA PRO A 137 21.58 13.48 20.83
C PRO A 137 21.69 14.25 19.50
N LYS A 138 20.73 15.13 19.23
CA LYS A 138 20.84 16.06 18.11
C LYS A 138 21.93 17.07 18.43
N ASN A 139 22.90 17.25 17.53
CA ASN A 139 23.76 18.42 17.59
C ASN A 139 22.91 19.65 17.31
N GLU A 140 22.68 20.48 18.33
CA GLU A 140 22.06 21.81 18.22
C GLU A 140 23.02 22.80 17.57
N LYS A 141 23.38 22.59 16.29
CA LYS A 141 23.97 23.62 15.44
C LYS A 141 23.54 23.39 13.99
N ASP A 142 22.52 24.15 13.59
CA ASP A 142 22.30 24.79 12.28
C ASP A 142 20.81 24.94 11.93
#